data_AF-A0A7X3JXY9-F1
#
_entry.id   AF-A0A7X3JXY9-F1
#
_cell.length_a   1.000
_cell.length_b   1.000
_cell.length_c   1.000
_cell.angle_alpha   90.00
_cell.angle_beta   90.00
_cell.angle_gamma   90.00
#
_symmetry.space_group_name_H-M   'P 1'
#
loop_
_entity.id
_entity.type
_entity.pdbx_description
1 polymer ?
#
loop_
_entity_poly.entity_id
_entity_poly.type
_entity_poly.pdbx_seq_one_letter_code
_entity_poly.pdbx_strand_id
1 'polypeptide(L)'
;MNEEQARKWSHTRRKGPGRFVALHYALPASFILTALVTLVEFLGNGELIPIWLPIRIIVFGFVGFFIGMFQFQSKDKKYLEAAPGFGLPTAFETKPSR
;
A
#
# COMPACT_ATOMS: atom_id res chain seq x y z
N MET A 1 1.47 20.01 2.98
CA MET A 1 0.31 19.14 3.30
C MET A 1 -0.70 20.02 4.00
N ASN A 2 -1.94 20.06 3.53
CA ASN A 2 -2.96 20.98 4.07
C ASN A 2 -3.62 20.37 5.32
N GLU A 3 -4.32 21.19 6.11
CA GLU A 3 -4.99 20.74 7.35
C GLU A 3 -5.97 19.58 7.10
N GLU A 4 -6.81 19.67 6.06
CA GLU A 4 -7.74 18.58 5.70
C GLU A 4 -7.01 17.28 5.32
N GLN A 5 -5.88 17.40 4.60
CA GLN A 5 -5.07 16.25 4.22
C GLN A 5 -4.43 15.62 5.45
N ALA A 6 -3.96 16.44 6.39
CA ALA A 6 -3.41 15.98 7.66
C ALA A 6 -4.46 15.26 8.51
N ARG A 7 -5.68 15.78 8.57
CA ARG A 7 -6.79 15.11 9.25
C ARG A 7 -7.15 13.77 8.61
N LYS A 8 -7.24 13.70 7.27
CA LYS A 8 -7.48 12.42 6.56
C LYS A 8 -6.35 11.42 6.79
N TRP A 9 -5.10 11.89 6.78
CA TRP A 9 -3.95 11.03 7.04
C TRP A 9 -3.92 10.53 8.48
N SER A 10 -4.25 11.34 9.48
CA SER A 10 -4.28 10.89 10.88
C SER A 10 -5.23 9.69 11.08
N HIS A 11 -6.41 9.73 10.47
CA HIS A 11 -7.34 8.59 10.46
C HIS A 11 -6.77 7.36 9.72
N THR A 12 -6.08 7.59 8.60
CA THR A 12 -5.47 6.51 7.80
C THR A 12 -4.33 5.82 8.57
N ARG A 13 -3.52 6.62 9.26
CA ARG A 13 -2.36 6.20 10.04
C ARG A 13 -2.74 5.27 11.20
N ARG A 14 -3.94 5.42 11.78
CA ARG A 14 -4.49 4.51 12.80
C ARG A 14 -4.68 3.07 12.32
N LYS A 15 -4.82 2.82 11.01
CA LYS A 15 -4.93 1.46 10.47
C LYS A 15 -3.59 0.70 10.52
N GLY A 16 -2.49 1.42 10.69
CA GLY A 16 -1.13 0.88 10.67
C GLY A 16 -0.57 0.70 9.25
N PRO A 17 0.77 0.71 9.11
CA PRO A 17 1.44 0.62 7.82
C PRO A 17 1.08 -0.67 7.08
N GLY A 18 1.10 -1.81 7.77
CA GLY A 18 0.86 -3.11 7.15
C GLY A 18 -0.51 -3.21 6.45
N ARG A 19 -1.60 -2.79 7.12
CA ARG A 19 -2.95 -2.83 6.52
C ARG A 19 -3.11 -1.83 5.40
N PHE A 20 -2.54 -0.62 5.55
CA PHE A 20 -2.58 0.38 4.49
C PHE A 20 -1.91 -0.14 3.21
N VAL A 21 -0.69 -0.66 3.36
CA VAL A 21 0.11 -1.19 2.26
C VAL A 21 -0.55 -2.42 1.63
N ALA A 22 -1.05 -3.35 2.44
CA ALA A 22 -1.73 -4.54 1.94
C ALA A 22 -2.93 -4.18 1.05
N LEU A 23 -3.82 -3.31 1.53
CA LEU A 23 -5.08 -3.01 0.87
C LEU A 23 -4.93 -2.07 -0.34
N HIS A 24 -4.04 -1.09 -0.28
CA HIS A 24 -3.95 -0.06 -1.32
C HIS A 24 -2.83 -0.32 -2.35
N TYR A 25 -1.88 -1.21 -2.04
CA TYR A 25 -0.73 -1.44 -2.90
C TYR A 25 -0.48 -2.92 -3.18
N ALA A 26 -0.24 -3.75 -2.15
CA ALA A 26 0.17 -5.14 -2.36
C ALA A 26 -0.90 -5.98 -3.06
N LEU A 27 -2.16 -5.94 -2.58
CA LEU A 27 -3.26 -6.68 -3.21
C LEU A 27 -3.61 -6.14 -4.60
N PRO A 28 -3.81 -4.82 -4.80
CA PRO A 28 -4.08 -4.31 -6.15
C PRO A 28 -2.93 -4.61 -7.13
N ALA A 29 -1.67 -4.44 -6.72
CA ALA A 29 -0.52 -4.76 -7.57
C ALA A 29 -0.47 -6.24 -7.92
N SER A 30 -0.70 -7.13 -6.95
CA SER A 30 -0.67 -8.57 -7.21
C SER A 30 -1.73 -8.99 -8.23
N PHE A 31 -2.99 -8.56 -8.06
CA PHE A 31 -4.06 -8.95 -8.97
C PHE A 31 -3.98 -8.26 -10.33
N ILE A 32 -3.74 -6.94 -10.36
CA ILE A 32 -3.75 -6.16 -11.61
C ILE A 32 -2.56 -6.55 -12.48
N LEU A 33 -1.34 -6.61 -11.93
CA LEU A 33 -0.16 -6.98 -12.71
C LEU A 33 -0.20 -8.45 -13.14
N THR A 34 -0.71 -9.35 -12.29
CA THR A 34 -0.90 -10.74 -12.70
C THR A 34 -1.89 -10.81 -13.86
N ALA A 35 -3.05 -10.15 -13.76
CA ALA A 35 -4.04 -10.17 -14.83
C ALA A 35 -3.49 -9.60 -16.14
N LEU A 36 -2.76 -8.48 -16.08
CA LEU A 36 -2.15 -7.86 -17.26
C LEU A 36 -1.09 -8.75 -17.90
N VAL A 37 -0.17 -9.30 -17.11
CA VAL A 37 0.91 -10.15 -17.63
C VAL A 37 0.35 -11.47 -18.17
N THR A 38 -0.63 -12.06 -17.49
CA THR A 38 -1.32 -13.27 -17.97
C THR A 38 -2.10 -13.01 -19.26
N LEU A 39 -2.74 -11.84 -19.40
CA LEU A 39 -3.41 -11.45 -20.64
C LEU A 39 -2.41 -11.29 -21.79
N VAL A 40 -1.27 -10.63 -21.53
CA VAL A 40 -0.20 -10.46 -22.53
C VAL A 40 0.40 -11.80 -22.92
N GLU A 41 0.63 -12.70 -21.96
CA GLU A 41 1.12 -14.06 -22.22
C GLU A 41 0.13 -14.85 -23.08
N PHE A 42 -1.17 -14.78 -22.77
CA PHE A 42 -2.21 -15.46 -23.55
C PHE A 42 -2.25 -14.95 -24.99
N LEU A 43 -2.18 -13.63 -25.19
CA LEU A 43 -2.20 -13.02 -26.53
C LEU A 43 -0.91 -13.27 -27.32
N GLY A 44 0.24 -13.38 -26.65
CA GLY A 44 1.54 -13.55 -27.30
C GLY A 44 1.88 -15.00 -27.62
N ASN A 45 1.70 -15.90 -26.64
CA ASN A 45 2.13 -17.30 -26.75
C ASN A 45 0.99 -18.27 -27.10
N GLY A 46 -0.27 -17.85 -27.00
CA GLY A 46 -1.44 -18.72 -27.19
C GLY A 46 -1.61 -19.80 -26.10
N GLU A 47 -0.66 -19.92 -25.19
CA GLU A 47 -0.65 -20.87 -24.09
C GLU A 47 -0.49 -20.16 -22.75
N LEU A 48 -1.24 -20.63 -21.75
CA LEU A 48 -1.11 -20.22 -20.37
C LEU A 48 -0.36 -21.30 -19.61
N ILE A 49 0.77 -20.94 -19.00
CA ILE A 49 1.50 -21.83 -18.13
C ILE A 49 1.03 -21.58 -16.68
N PRO A 50 0.17 -22.42 -16.09
CA PRO A 50 -0.55 -22.07 -14.86
C PRO A 50 0.36 -21.91 -13.64
N ILE A 51 1.55 -22.54 -13.65
CA ILE A 51 2.50 -22.47 -12.53
C ILE A 51 3.07 -21.07 -12.33
N TRP A 52 3.08 -20.23 -13.37
CA TRP A 52 3.54 -18.84 -13.25
C TRP A 52 2.54 -17.95 -12.53
N LEU A 53 1.26 -18.33 -12.49
CA LEU A 53 0.21 -17.53 -11.88
C LEU A 53 0.43 -17.31 -10.36
N PRO A 54 0.63 -18.34 -9.52
CA PRO A 54 0.92 -18.13 -8.09
C PRO A 54 2.27 -17.42 -7.88
N ILE A 55 3.28 -17.68 -8.71
CA ILE A 55 4.59 -17.01 -8.63
C ILE A 55 4.43 -15.50 -8.87
N ARG A 56 3.70 -15.11 -9.91
CA ARG A 56 3.41 -13.70 -10.24
C ARG A 56 2.66 -13.00 -9.12
N ILE A 57 1.64 -13.64 -8.54
CA ILE A 57 0.88 -13.07 -7.42
C ILE A 57 1.82 -12.75 -6.24
N ILE A 58 2.72 -13.67 -5.89
CA ILE A 58 3.69 -13.47 -4.81
C ILE A 58 4.65 -12.33 -5.16
N VAL A 59 5.30 -12.40 -6.33
CA VAL A 59 6.30 -11.41 -6.76
C VAL A 59 5.69 -10.01 -6.85
N PHE A 60 4.56 -9.85 -7.52
CA PHE A 60 3.88 -8.56 -7.65
C PHE A 60 3.29 -8.08 -6.32
N GLY A 61 2.89 -8.99 -5.43
CA GLY A 61 2.53 -8.66 -4.06
C GLY A 61 3.70 -8.04 -3.29
N PHE A 62 4.91 -8.60 -3.41
CA PHE A 62 6.11 -8.03 -2.81
C PHE A 62 6.47 -6.66 -3.41
N VAL A 63 6.41 -6.53 -4.74
CA VAL A 63 6.65 -5.25 -5.42
C VAL A 63 5.68 -4.18 -4.91
N GLY A 64 4.38 -4.49 -4.86
CA GLY A 64 3.37 -3.59 -4.31
C GLY A 64 3.59 -3.28 -2.83
N PHE A 65 4.03 -4.26 -2.03
CA PHE A 65 4.35 -4.05 -0.63
C PHE A 65 5.46 -3.01 -0.43
N PHE A 66 6.59 -3.15 -1.13
CA PHE A 66 7.70 -2.20 -1.00
C PHE A 66 7.32 -0.79 -1.47
N ILE A 67 6.64 -0.68 -2.62
CA ILE A 67 6.15 0.60 -3.12
C ILE A 67 5.20 1.25 -2.09
N GLY A 68 4.26 0.48 -1.55
CA GLY A 68 3.32 0.95 -0.56
C GLY A 68 4.02 1.39 0.74
N MET A 69 5.03 0.65 1.19
CA MET A 69 5.81 1.00 2.39
C MET A 69 6.55 2.32 2.21
N PHE A 70 7.23 2.53 1.07
CA PHE A 70 7.90 3.80 0.80
C PHE A 70 6.90 4.96 0.70
N GLN A 71 5.75 4.75 0.07
CA GLN A 71 4.69 5.75 -0.03
C GLN A 71 4.08 6.08 1.33
N PHE A 72 3.87 5.07 2.17
CA PHE A 72 3.41 5.27 3.54
C PHE A 72 4.42 6.11 4.31
N GLN A 73 5.70 5.70 4.35
CA GLN A 73 6.75 6.43 5.06
C GLN A 73 6.92 7.88 4.58
N SER A 74 6.86 8.11 3.26
CA SER A 74 6.97 9.45 2.67
C SER A 74 5.81 10.36 3.10
N LYS A 75 4.57 9.84 3.06
CA LYS A 75 3.39 10.59 3.54
C LYS A 75 3.42 10.79 5.05
N ASP A 76 3.92 9.80 5.79
CA ASP A 76 4.02 9.84 7.24
C ASP A 76 5.02 10.89 7.71
N LYS A 77 6.16 11.00 7.03
CA LYS A 77 7.16 12.04 7.27
C LYS A 77 6.55 13.44 7.06
N LYS A 78 5.86 13.65 5.94
CA LYS A 78 5.17 14.93 5.64
C LYS A 78 4.09 15.27 6.66
N TYR A 79 3.38 14.26 7.16
CA TYR A 79 2.39 14.44 8.22
C TYR A 79 3.06 14.86 9.53
N LEU A 80 4.13 14.19 9.95
CA LEU A 80 4.83 14.49 11.21
C LEU A 80 5.40 15.91 11.24
N GLU A 81 5.86 16.43 10.09
CA GLU A 81 6.32 17.81 9.96
C GLU A 81 5.18 18.84 10.06
N ALA A 82 4.00 18.51 9.51
CA ALA A 82 2.87 19.44 9.43
C ALA A 82 1.91 19.37 10.63
N ALA A 83 1.77 18.20 11.26
CA ALA A 83 0.80 17.94 12.33
C ALA A 83 0.91 18.86 13.56
N PRO A 84 2.11 19.26 14.04
CA PRO A 84 2.23 20.19 15.16
C PRO A 84 1.60 21.56 14.86
N GLY A 85 1.71 22.03 13.62
CA GLY A 85 1.13 23.31 13.18
C GLY A 85 -0.40 23.32 13.12
N PHE A 86 -1.03 22.13 13.12
CA PHE A 86 -2.48 21.96 13.09
C PHE A 86 -3.05 21.40 14.40
N GLY A 87 -2.23 21.25 15.45
CA GLY A 87 -2.66 20.63 16.72
C GLY A 87 -3.07 19.15 16.59
N LEU A 88 -2.56 18.44 15.58
CA LEU A 88 -2.90 17.04 15.31
C LEU A 88 -1.94 16.07 16.04
N PRO A 89 -2.41 14.87 16.42
CA PRO A 89 -1.60 13.91 17.16
C PRO A 89 -0.46 13.36 16.30
N THR A 90 0.76 13.40 16.84
CA THR A 90 1.98 12.91 16.16
C THR A 90 2.34 11.48 16.54
N ALA A 91 1.92 11.01 17.72
CA ALA A 91 2.07 9.63 18.14
C ALA A 91 1.03 8.72 17.46
N PHE A 92 1.39 7.47 17.19
CA PHE A 92 0.39 6.45 16.93
C PHE A 92 -0.41 6.26 18.22
N GLU A 93 -1.71 6.55 18.22
CA GLU A 93 -2.58 6.19 19.33
C GLU A 93 -2.59 4.67 19.47
N THR A 94 -1.71 4.15 20.34
CA THR A 94 -1.78 2.77 20.77
C THR A 94 -3.01 2.67 21.66
N LYS A 95 -4.07 2.04 21.16
CA LYS A 95 -5.20 1.64 22.00
C LYS A 95 -4.61 0.89 23.20
N PRO A 96 -4.87 1.30 24.46
CA PRO A 96 -4.32 0.60 25.61
C PRO A 96 -4.73 -0.87 25.50
N SER A 97 -3.74 -1.77 25.57
CA SER A 97 -3.98 -3.20 25.69
C SER A 97 -4.78 -3.40 26.98
N ARG A 98 -6.08 -3.66 26.83
CA ARG A 98 -6.92 -4.18 27.91
C ARG A 98 -6.63 -5.66 28.08
#